data_AF-A0A086PBW4-F1
#
_entry.id   AF-A0A086PBW4-F1
#
_cell.length_a   1.000
_cell.length_b   1.000
_cell.length_c   1.000
_cell.angle_alpha   90.00
_cell.angle_beta   90.00
_cell.angle_gamma   90.00
#
_symmetry.space_group_name_H-M   'P 1'
#
loop_
_entity.id
_entity.type
_entity.pdbx_description
1 polymer ?
#
loop_
_entity_poly.entity_id
_entity_poly.type
_entity_poly.pdbx_seq_one_letter_code
_entity_poly.pdbx_strand_id
1 'polypeptide(L)'
;MIPGVLFFVSAWFPATVRARANSLFLAAAPIGIVFGALLAGPILQMDGMLGLQGWQWLFLLEGAPTVLLGIVAYFLLVDTPDQARWLTSDEKQAIKTSLERSKPVQPHAKGTWRSAITKNVLVLAAIIYCNQTSTSILASWTPLIVKDAVHSGYDLLLISLLSALPALTAIISMFVTGALSDRHAERFLYAAGALMMAAIGWGVCLLAPTPSLKIVGLCIAAGGAFGALVPFWALVPEMIGREGRAVAVATITSLATIASVATPCQSAPDIHPG
;
A
#
# COMPACT_ATOMS: atom_id res chain seq x y z
N MET A 1 7.07 2.85 8.63
CA MET A 1 7.93 1.94 7.84
C MET A 1 8.56 2.60 6.62
N ILE A 2 7.80 3.40 5.86
CA ILE A 2 8.23 4.08 4.62
C ILE A 2 9.57 4.87 4.74
N PRO A 3 9.85 5.65 5.81
CA PRO A 3 11.07 6.47 5.85
C PRO A 3 12.37 5.66 5.88
N GLY A 4 12.41 4.55 6.62
CA GLY A 4 13.60 3.70 6.75
C GLY A 4 13.94 2.96 5.47
N VAL A 5 12.93 2.43 4.78
CA VAL A 5 13.12 1.76 3.48
C VAL A 5 13.53 2.76 2.41
N LEU A 6 12.92 3.95 2.37
CA LEU A 6 13.34 5.00 1.43
C LEU A 6 14.78 5.44 1.67
N PHE A 7 15.24 5.50 2.92
CA PHE A 7 16.63 5.76 3.24
C PHE A 7 17.54 4.63 2.72
N PHE A 8 17.21 3.38 3.01
CA PHE A 8 17.96 2.22 2.55
C PHE A 8 18.07 2.18 1.01
N VAL A 9 16.94 2.34 0.32
CA VAL A 9 16.90 2.38 -1.15
C VAL A 9 17.71 3.56 -1.70
N SER A 10 17.71 4.70 -1.02
CA SER A 10 18.53 5.85 -1.43
C SER A 10 20.04 5.64 -1.26
N ALA A 11 20.44 4.84 -0.26
CA ALA A 11 21.82 4.51 0.03
C ALA A 11 22.37 3.41 -0.89
N TRP A 12 21.50 2.55 -1.44
CA TRP A 12 21.87 1.40 -2.25
C TRP A 12 21.63 1.56 -3.75
N PHE A 13 20.64 2.38 -4.16
CA PHE A 13 20.24 2.49 -5.56
C PHE A 13 20.45 3.90 -6.16
N PRO A 14 21.07 3.99 -7.36
CA PRO A 14 21.18 5.25 -8.09
C PRO A 14 19.81 5.79 -8.51
N ALA A 15 19.72 7.11 -8.72
CA ALA A 15 18.45 7.81 -8.92
C ALA A 15 17.64 7.28 -10.12
N THR A 16 18.31 6.71 -11.13
CA THR A 16 17.72 6.14 -12.35
C THR A 16 16.92 4.86 -12.11
N VAL A 17 17.31 4.03 -11.14
CA VAL A 17 16.61 2.77 -10.77
C VAL A 17 15.79 2.90 -9.48
N ARG A 18 15.99 3.99 -8.72
CA ARG A 18 15.29 4.27 -7.47
C ARG A 18 13.76 4.29 -7.60
N ALA A 19 13.25 4.86 -8.69
CA ALA A 19 11.81 4.89 -8.96
C ALA A 19 11.21 3.48 -9.13
N ARG A 20 11.94 2.59 -9.80
CA ARG A 20 11.53 1.19 -10.04
C ARG A 20 11.63 0.35 -8.76
N ALA A 21 12.65 0.58 -7.94
CA ALA A 21 12.74 -0.06 -6.63
C ALA A 21 11.61 0.38 -5.69
N ASN A 22 11.28 1.67 -5.68
CA ASN A 22 10.17 2.20 -4.89
C ASN A 22 8.81 1.66 -5.36
N SER A 23 8.57 1.55 -6.67
CA SER A 23 7.30 1.00 -7.17
C SER A 23 7.14 -0.49 -6.83
N LEU A 24 8.21 -1.28 -6.90
CA LEU A 24 8.20 -2.67 -6.45
C LEU A 24 7.92 -2.78 -4.95
N PHE A 25 8.54 -1.92 -4.13
CA PHE A 25 8.28 -1.89 -2.69
C PHE A 25 6.84 -1.51 -2.36
N LEU A 26 6.28 -0.51 -3.05
CA LEU A 26 4.88 -0.12 -2.88
C LEU A 26 3.92 -1.23 -3.34
N ALA A 27 4.29 -1.98 -4.38
CA ALA A 27 3.49 -3.11 -4.87
C ALA A 27 3.52 -4.31 -3.90
N ALA A 28 4.52 -4.42 -3.02
CA ALA A 28 4.60 -5.50 -2.03
C ALA A 28 3.38 -5.52 -1.10
N ALA A 29 2.81 -4.35 -0.76
CA ALA A 29 1.64 -4.25 0.12
C ALA A 29 0.39 -4.92 -0.48
N PRO A 30 -0.12 -4.55 -1.67
CA PRO A 30 -1.29 -5.21 -2.26
C PRO A 30 -1.01 -6.67 -2.63
N ILE A 31 0.24 -7.01 -3.00
CA ILE A 31 0.64 -8.42 -3.22
C ILE A 31 0.46 -9.24 -1.95
N GLY A 32 0.94 -8.74 -0.80
CA GLY A 32 0.78 -9.40 0.49
C GLY A 32 -0.69 -9.63 0.86
N ILE A 33 -1.55 -8.64 0.61
CA ILE A 33 -3.00 -8.77 0.84
C ILE A 33 -3.61 -9.90 -0.01
N VAL A 34 -3.24 -10.01 -1.29
CA VAL A 34 -3.72 -11.09 -2.16
C VAL A 34 -3.27 -12.46 -1.65
N PHE A 35 -1.98 -12.61 -1.33
CA PHE A 35 -1.46 -13.89 -0.83
C PHE A 35 -2.11 -14.27 0.51
N GLY A 36 -2.23 -13.32 1.45
CA GLY A 36 -2.92 -13.56 2.71
C GLY A 36 -4.37 -14.00 2.52
N ALA A 37 -5.12 -13.31 1.65
CA ALA A 37 -6.50 -13.66 1.36
C ALA A 37 -6.63 -15.05 0.70
N LEU A 38 -5.77 -15.40 -0.25
CA LEU A 38 -5.83 -16.69 -0.96
C LEU A 38 -5.38 -17.87 -0.09
N LEU A 39 -4.38 -17.67 0.76
CA LEU A 39 -3.85 -18.72 1.64
C LEU A 39 -4.74 -18.95 2.87
N ALA A 40 -5.46 -17.93 3.34
CA ALA A 40 -6.30 -18.03 4.52
C ALA A 40 -7.37 -19.12 4.42
N GLY A 41 -8.05 -19.28 3.27
CA GLY A 41 -9.12 -20.27 3.10
C GLY A 41 -8.66 -21.71 3.31
N PRO A 42 -7.68 -22.21 2.52
CA PRO A 42 -7.14 -23.56 2.67
C PRO A 42 -6.55 -23.82 4.05
N ILE A 43 -5.87 -22.83 4.64
CA ILE A 43 -5.24 -22.97 5.95
C ILE A 43 -6.29 -23.07 7.06
N LEU A 44 -7.37 -22.28 6.99
CA LEU A 44 -8.46 -22.36 7.96
C LEU A 44 -9.22 -23.70 7.89
N GLN A 45 -9.19 -24.39 6.76
CA GLN A 45 -9.72 -25.76 6.63
C GLN A 45 -8.82 -26.83 7.26
N MET A 46 -7.58 -26.51 7.65
CA MET A 46 -6.70 -27.41 8.41
C MET A 46 -7.08 -27.50 9.91
N ASP A 47 -8.27 -27.01 10.27
CA ASP A 47 -8.79 -27.04 11.63
C ASP A 47 -8.89 -28.48 12.16
N GLY A 48 -8.31 -28.71 13.34
CA GLY A 48 -8.23 -30.03 13.97
C GLY A 48 -7.08 -30.92 13.49
N MET A 49 -6.32 -30.53 12.44
CA MET A 49 -5.11 -31.26 12.07
C MET A 49 -4.03 -31.09 13.15
N LEU A 50 -3.49 -32.21 13.62
CA LEU A 50 -2.53 -32.30 14.74
C LEU A 50 -3.05 -31.71 16.07
N GLY A 51 -4.38 -31.60 16.23
CA GLY A 51 -4.99 -31.00 17.43
C GLY A 51 -4.89 -29.47 17.50
N LEU A 52 -4.43 -28.83 16.42
CA LEU A 52 -4.31 -27.38 16.31
C LEU A 52 -5.55 -26.78 15.65
N GLN A 53 -5.89 -25.57 16.07
CA GLN A 53 -6.98 -24.79 15.49
C GLN A 53 -6.51 -24.13 14.17
N GLY A 54 -7.40 -23.94 13.20
CA GLY A 54 -7.07 -23.38 11.89
C GLY A 54 -6.35 -22.02 11.93
N TRP A 55 -6.66 -21.18 12.92
CA TRP A 55 -5.98 -19.89 13.12
C TRP A 55 -4.50 -20.05 13.57
N GLN A 56 -4.16 -21.14 14.28
CA GLN A 56 -2.78 -21.43 14.69
C GLN A 56 -1.93 -21.83 13.49
N TRP A 57 -2.52 -22.59 12.56
CA TRP A 57 -1.88 -22.91 11.27
C TRP A 57 -1.60 -21.65 10.44
N LEU A 58 -2.47 -20.65 10.52
CA LEU A 58 -2.28 -19.34 9.87
C LEU A 58 -1.02 -18.65 10.39
N PHE A 59 -0.85 -18.57 11.72
CA PHE A 59 0.37 -18.02 12.32
C PHE A 59 1.62 -18.84 12.02
N LEU A 60 1.52 -20.17 11.97
CA LEU A 60 2.67 -21.02 11.66
C LEU A 60 3.09 -20.89 10.19
N LEU A 61 2.15 -21.01 9.26
CA LEU A 61 2.44 -21.05 7.82
C LEU A 61 2.69 -19.66 7.22
N GLU A 62 2.07 -18.60 7.74
CA GLU A 62 2.32 -17.24 7.27
C GLU A 62 3.40 -16.54 8.12
N GLY A 63 3.38 -16.76 9.44
CA GLY A 63 4.33 -16.13 10.36
C GLY A 63 5.72 -16.75 10.33
N ALA A 64 5.86 -18.08 10.27
CA ALA A 64 7.20 -18.70 10.32
C ALA A 64 8.09 -18.33 9.12
N PRO A 65 7.61 -18.33 7.86
CA PRO A 65 8.40 -17.85 6.73
C PRO A 65 8.76 -16.37 6.87
N THR A 66 7.88 -15.55 7.44
CA THR A 66 8.12 -14.13 7.69
C THR A 66 9.22 -13.92 8.74
N VAL A 67 9.21 -14.72 9.82
CA VAL A 67 10.27 -14.70 10.84
C VAL A 67 11.61 -15.17 10.26
N LEU A 68 11.60 -16.25 9.48
CA LEU A 68 12.78 -16.74 8.76
C LEU A 68 13.35 -15.66 7.83
N LEU A 69 12.50 -15.03 7.02
CA LEU A 69 12.88 -13.89 6.18
C LEU A 69 13.42 -12.73 7.00
N GLY A 70 12.85 -12.44 8.17
CA GLY A 70 13.36 -11.44 9.10
C GLY A 70 14.76 -11.75 9.62
N ILE A 71 15.03 -13.01 9.99
CA ILE A 71 16.36 -13.48 10.42
C ILE A 71 17.34 -13.41 9.24
N VAL A 72 16.95 -13.87 8.06
CA VAL A 72 17.77 -13.80 6.84
C VAL A 72 18.08 -12.33 6.50
N ALA A 73 17.07 -11.45 6.56
CA ALA A 73 17.26 -10.02 6.37
C ALA A 73 18.20 -9.43 7.44
N TYR A 74 18.11 -9.83 8.70
CA TYR A 74 19.06 -9.38 9.73
C TYR A 74 20.52 -9.71 9.39
N PHE A 75 20.78 -10.86 8.75
CA PHE A 75 22.14 -11.24 8.34
C PHE A 75 22.58 -10.69 6.97
N LEU A 76 21.64 -10.48 6.04
CA LEU A 76 21.95 -10.03 4.67
C LEU A 76 21.83 -8.51 4.47
N LEU A 77 20.96 -7.85 5.24
CA LEU A 77 20.69 -6.42 5.15
C LEU A 77 21.80 -5.66 5.88
N VAL A 78 22.77 -5.21 5.10
CA VAL A 78 23.88 -4.38 5.55
C VAL A 78 23.62 -2.92 5.22
N ASP A 79 23.96 -2.01 6.13
CA ASP A 79 23.63 -0.58 6.00
C ASP A 79 24.31 0.08 4.79
N THR A 80 25.49 -0.43 4.41
CA THR A 80 26.27 0.09 3.28
C THR A 80 26.76 -1.01 2.35
N PRO A 81 26.90 -0.73 1.03
CA PRO A 81 27.44 -1.68 0.07
C PRO A 81 28.84 -2.22 0.45
N ASP A 82 29.61 -1.45 1.21
CA ASP A 82 30.94 -1.86 1.68
C ASP A 82 30.92 -3.02 2.65
N GLN A 83 29.93 -3.04 3.53
CA GLN A 83 29.76 -4.07 4.55
C GLN A 83 29.15 -5.37 3.98
N ALA A 84 28.68 -5.34 2.72
CA ALA A 84 28.06 -6.48 2.08
C ALA A 84 29.07 -7.60 1.83
N ARG A 85 28.93 -8.71 2.56
CA ARG A 85 29.82 -9.88 2.39
C ARG A 85 29.49 -10.71 1.15
N TRP A 86 28.30 -10.55 0.60
CA TRP A 86 27.79 -11.28 -0.56
C TRP A 86 28.09 -10.62 -1.91
N LEU A 87 28.61 -9.38 -1.91
CA LEU A 87 29.04 -8.66 -3.12
C LEU A 87 30.54 -8.88 -3.35
N THR A 88 30.92 -9.13 -4.60
CA THR A 88 32.32 -9.12 -5.05
C THR A 88 32.88 -7.70 -5.06
N SER A 89 34.21 -7.57 -5.00
CA SER A 89 34.90 -6.26 -5.03
C SER A 89 34.50 -5.41 -6.24
N ASP A 90 34.35 -6.05 -7.41
CA ASP A 90 33.98 -5.38 -8.66
C ASP A 90 32.54 -4.85 -8.61
N GLU A 91 31.60 -5.62 -8.06
CA GLU A 91 30.21 -5.19 -7.91
C GLU A 91 30.07 -4.05 -6.89
N LYS A 92 30.81 -4.10 -5.78
CA LYS A 92 30.87 -3.00 -4.81
C LYS A 92 31.36 -1.71 -5.47
N GLN A 93 32.40 -1.80 -6.29
CA GLN A 93 32.97 -0.66 -6.97
C GLN A 93 32.04 -0.11 -8.06
N ALA A 94 31.32 -0.97 -8.78
CA ALA A 94 30.29 -0.57 -9.74
C ALA A 94 29.12 0.19 -9.06
N ILE A 95 28.64 -0.32 -7.92
CA ILE A 95 27.58 0.32 -7.12
C ILE A 95 28.04 1.68 -6.61
N LYS A 96 29.25 1.76 -6.04
CA LYS A 96 29.86 3.01 -5.57
C LYS A 96 29.97 4.06 -6.67
N THR A 97 30.54 3.68 -7.81
CA THR A 97 30.71 4.59 -8.95
C THR A 97 29.37 5.13 -9.43
N SER A 98 28.32 4.30 -9.40
CA SER A 98 26.96 4.69 -9.78
C SER A 98 26.29 5.60 -8.75
N LEU A 99 26.50 5.36 -7.46
CA LEU A 99 26.04 6.20 -6.36
C LEU A 99 26.74 7.57 -6.35
N GLU A 100 28.04 7.61 -6.61
CA GLU A 100 28.82 8.85 -6.69
C GLU A 100 28.40 9.73 -7.85
N ARG A 101 28.15 9.14 -9.04
CA ARG A 101 27.54 9.85 -10.17
C ARG A 101 26.13 10.37 -9.88
N SER A 102 25.44 9.76 -8.92
CA SER A 102 24.07 10.11 -8.51
C SER A 102 24.01 10.95 -7.23
N LYS A 103 25.16 11.34 -6.64
CA LYS A 103 25.18 12.17 -5.42
C LYS A 103 24.44 13.49 -5.72
N PRO A 104 23.37 13.83 -5.00
CA PRO A 104 22.76 15.14 -5.14
C PRO A 104 23.80 16.19 -4.74
N VAL A 105 24.01 17.18 -5.61
CA VAL A 105 25.02 18.24 -5.46
C VAL A 105 24.79 19.14 -4.25
N GLN A 106 23.69 19.00 -3.48
CA GLN A 106 23.27 20.07 -2.57
C GLN A 106 22.78 19.61 -1.19
N PRO A 107 22.94 20.47 -0.16
CA PRO A 107 22.68 20.14 1.24
C PRO A 107 21.21 19.80 1.48
N HIS A 108 20.95 19.09 2.58
CA HIS A 108 19.60 18.93 3.13
C HIS A 108 18.97 20.32 3.32
N ALA A 109 17.97 20.64 2.50
CA ALA A 109 17.26 21.90 2.64
C ALA A 109 16.52 21.91 3.98
N LYS A 110 16.78 22.94 4.79
CA LYS A 110 16.10 23.14 6.08
C LYS A 110 14.67 23.61 5.82
N GLY A 111 13.76 22.66 5.63
CA GLY A 111 12.33 22.96 5.50
C GLY A 111 11.80 23.61 6.77
N THR A 112 11.27 24.83 6.65
CA THR A 112 10.58 25.50 7.76
C THR A 112 9.17 24.93 7.87
N TRP A 113 8.61 24.77 9.08
CA TRP A 113 7.24 24.27 9.30
C TRP A 113 6.16 25.00 8.47
N ARG A 114 6.40 26.28 8.13
CA ARG A 114 5.53 27.07 7.24
C ARG A 114 5.40 26.49 5.83
N SER A 115 6.42 25.78 5.34
CA SER A 115 6.37 25.06 4.06
C SER A 115 5.37 23.89 4.07
N ALA A 116 4.90 23.45 5.25
CA ALA A 116 3.88 22.42 5.40
C ALA A 116 2.46 22.91 5.10
N ILE A 117 2.20 24.22 5.16
CA ILE A 117 0.85 24.82 5.08
C ILE A 117 0.64 25.52 3.73
N THR A 118 1.37 25.10 2.70
CA THR A 118 1.13 25.61 1.34
C THR A 118 -0.14 24.98 0.77
N LYS A 119 -0.88 25.72 -0.06
CA LYS A 119 -2.10 25.25 -0.74
C LYS A 119 -1.93 23.87 -1.39
N ASN A 120 -0.80 23.64 -2.06
CA ASN A 120 -0.49 22.35 -2.71
C ASN A 120 -0.36 21.19 -1.70
N VAL A 121 0.27 21.42 -0.54
CA VAL A 121 0.43 20.40 0.51
C VAL A 121 -0.93 20.09 1.12
N LEU A 122 -1.77 21.09 1.37
CA LEU A 122 -3.12 20.89 1.91
C LEU A 122 -4.02 20.13 0.93
N VAL A 123 -3.96 20.42 -0.36
CA VAL A 123 -4.70 19.67 -1.39
C VAL A 123 -4.24 18.21 -1.45
N LEU A 124 -2.93 17.97 -1.49
CA LEU A 124 -2.38 16.61 -1.47
C LEU A 124 -2.72 15.87 -0.17
N ALA A 125 -2.73 16.58 0.96
CA ALA A 125 -3.09 16.04 2.25
C ALA A 125 -4.59 15.67 2.33
N ALA A 126 -5.48 16.49 1.77
CA ALA A 126 -6.90 16.18 1.67
C ALA A 126 -7.14 14.96 0.76
N ILE A 127 -6.45 14.89 -0.38
CA ILE A 127 -6.54 13.76 -1.31
C ILE A 127 -6.10 12.46 -0.64
N ILE A 128 -4.93 12.43 0.01
CA ILE A 128 -4.45 11.21 0.67
C ILE A 128 -5.35 10.83 1.85
N TYR A 129 -5.92 11.81 2.55
CA TYR A 129 -6.85 11.56 3.64
C TYR A 129 -8.08 10.80 3.12
N CYS A 130 -8.74 11.32 2.07
CA CYS A 130 -9.89 10.65 1.45
C CYS A 130 -9.53 9.26 0.90
N ASN A 131 -8.36 9.13 0.26
CA ASN A 131 -7.88 7.84 -0.25
C ASN A 131 -7.65 6.84 0.89
N GLN A 132 -7.03 7.27 1.99
CA GLN A 132 -6.78 6.41 3.15
C GLN A 132 -8.03 6.05 3.94
N THR A 133 -9.01 6.94 4.00
CA THR A 133 -10.34 6.60 4.50
C THR A 133 -10.93 5.49 3.64
N SER A 134 -10.93 5.63 2.31
CA SER A 134 -11.42 4.61 1.39
C SER A 134 -10.73 3.25 1.58
N THR A 135 -9.39 3.20 1.63
CA THR A 135 -8.65 1.94 1.85
C THR A 135 -8.93 1.31 3.21
N SER A 136 -9.11 2.13 4.24
CA SER A 136 -9.43 1.65 5.60
C SER A 136 -10.85 1.09 5.68
N ILE A 137 -11.83 1.73 5.02
CA ILE A 137 -13.21 1.20 4.93
C ILE A 137 -13.19 -0.11 4.14
N LEU A 138 -12.45 -0.21 3.02
CA LEU A 138 -12.30 -1.46 2.28
C LEU A 138 -11.81 -2.59 3.19
N ALA A 139 -10.75 -2.36 3.97
CA ALA A 139 -10.19 -3.39 4.85
C ALA A 139 -11.19 -3.89 5.90
N SER A 140 -11.97 -2.99 6.51
CA SER A 140 -12.94 -3.36 7.54
C SER A 140 -14.22 -3.98 6.99
N TRP A 141 -14.74 -3.48 5.87
CA TRP A 141 -16.05 -3.86 5.34
C TRP A 141 -16.02 -5.00 4.33
N THR A 142 -14.91 -5.21 3.62
CA THR A 142 -14.76 -6.35 2.69
C THR A 142 -15.11 -7.69 3.33
N PRO A 143 -14.54 -8.08 4.50
CA PRO A 143 -14.87 -9.38 5.09
C PRO A 143 -16.35 -9.50 5.49
N LEU A 144 -16.97 -8.40 5.93
CA LEU A 144 -18.38 -8.38 6.30
C LEU A 144 -19.31 -8.52 5.08
N ILE A 145 -19.03 -7.78 4.01
CA ILE A 145 -19.79 -7.83 2.75
C ILE A 145 -19.62 -9.20 2.09
N VAL A 146 -18.42 -9.78 2.10
CA VAL A 146 -18.18 -11.11 1.55
C VAL A 146 -18.91 -12.17 2.38
N LYS A 147 -18.90 -12.07 3.71
CA LYS A 147 -19.65 -12.99 4.58
C LYS A 147 -21.16 -12.91 4.31
N ASP A 148 -21.69 -11.69 4.17
CA ASP A 148 -23.09 -11.45 3.80
C ASP A 148 -23.41 -11.93 2.37
N ALA A 149 -22.43 -12.03 1.47
CA ALA A 149 -22.67 -12.55 0.13
C ALA A 149 -22.81 -14.07 0.07
N VAL A 150 -22.17 -14.80 0.99
CA VAL A 150 -22.15 -16.26 1.00
C VAL A 150 -23.31 -16.82 1.86
N HIS A 151 -24.50 -16.20 1.79
CA HIS A 151 -25.71 -16.72 2.43
C HIS A 151 -25.87 -18.21 2.08
N SER A 152 -25.63 -19.10 3.05
CA SER A 152 -25.73 -20.57 2.98
C SER A 152 -24.45 -21.30 2.56
N GLY A 153 -23.71 -21.80 3.55
CA GLY A 153 -22.62 -22.77 3.37
C GLY A 153 -21.27 -22.22 3.81
N TYR A 154 -20.70 -22.79 4.87
CA TYR A 154 -19.39 -22.43 5.45
C TYR A 154 -18.21 -22.84 4.56
N ASP A 155 -18.26 -22.55 3.26
CA ASP A 155 -17.10 -22.80 2.40
C ASP A 155 -16.09 -21.65 2.56
N LEU A 156 -15.21 -21.84 3.54
CA LEU A 156 -14.08 -20.95 3.83
C LEU A 156 -13.22 -20.66 2.58
N LEU A 157 -13.15 -21.60 1.63
CA LEU A 157 -12.45 -21.40 0.36
C LEU A 157 -13.15 -20.34 -0.49
N LEU A 158 -14.48 -20.42 -0.61
CA LEU A 158 -15.25 -19.47 -1.42
C LEU A 158 -15.18 -18.06 -0.84
N ILE A 159 -15.24 -17.92 0.49
CA ILE A 159 -15.05 -16.64 1.19
C ILE A 159 -13.66 -16.06 0.92
N SER A 160 -12.62 -16.89 1.00
CA SER A 160 -11.24 -16.47 0.76
C SER A 160 -11.01 -16.03 -0.69
N LEU A 161 -11.60 -16.74 -1.65
CA LEU A 161 -11.51 -16.42 -3.08
C LEU A 161 -12.26 -15.13 -3.43
N LEU A 162 -13.47 -14.94 -2.90
CA LEU A 162 -14.22 -13.69 -3.09
C LEU A 162 -13.50 -12.49 -2.46
N SER A 163 -12.86 -12.69 -1.31
CA SER A 163 -12.09 -11.64 -0.62
C SER A 163 -10.79 -11.29 -1.36
N ALA A 164 -10.26 -12.20 -2.18
CA ALA A 164 -9.10 -11.94 -3.02
C ALA A 164 -9.43 -11.09 -4.26
N LEU A 165 -10.69 -11.06 -4.73
CA LEU A 165 -11.08 -10.33 -5.94
C LEU A 165 -10.76 -8.82 -5.88
N PRO A 166 -11.13 -8.06 -4.82
CA PRO A 166 -10.80 -6.63 -4.74
C PRO A 166 -9.30 -6.38 -4.68
N ALA A 167 -8.54 -7.28 -4.04
CA ALA A 167 -7.10 -7.16 -3.95
C ALA A 167 -6.43 -7.43 -5.32
N LEU A 168 -6.95 -8.36 -6.12
CA LEU A 168 -6.50 -8.58 -7.50
C LEU A 168 -6.77 -7.36 -8.39
N THR A 169 -7.96 -6.77 -8.31
CA THR A 169 -8.27 -5.56 -9.09
C THR A 169 -7.42 -4.36 -8.65
N ALA A 170 -7.09 -4.26 -7.36
CA ALA A 170 -6.14 -3.27 -6.84
C ALA A 170 -4.75 -3.43 -7.48
N ILE A 171 -4.21 -4.65 -7.55
CA ILE A 171 -2.92 -4.92 -8.21
C ILE A 171 -2.96 -4.50 -9.68
N ILE A 172 -3.95 -4.99 -10.43
CA ILE A 172 -4.08 -4.69 -11.86
C ILE A 172 -4.18 -3.18 -12.08
N SER A 173 -5.04 -2.50 -11.33
CA SER A 173 -5.20 -1.05 -11.46
C SER A 173 -3.92 -0.31 -11.10
N MET A 174 -3.19 -0.73 -10.08
CA MET A 174 -1.94 -0.10 -9.68
C MET A 174 -0.88 -0.17 -10.78
N PHE A 175 -0.73 -1.31 -11.45
CA PHE A 175 0.19 -1.46 -12.58
C PHE A 175 -0.27 -0.68 -13.81
N VAL A 176 -1.56 -0.73 -14.15
CA VAL A 176 -2.12 -0.05 -15.31
C VAL A 176 -2.04 1.47 -15.14
N THR A 177 -2.51 2.01 -14.02
CA THR A 177 -2.47 3.45 -13.75
C THR A 177 -1.03 3.95 -13.62
N GLY A 178 -0.12 3.17 -13.03
CA GLY A 178 1.30 3.49 -12.98
C GLY A 178 1.92 3.61 -14.38
N ALA A 179 1.73 2.58 -15.23
CA ALA A 179 2.27 2.57 -16.59
C ALA A 179 1.69 3.69 -17.47
N LEU A 180 0.38 3.95 -17.38
CA LEU A 180 -0.28 5.01 -18.14
C LEU A 180 0.16 6.41 -17.66
N SER A 181 0.24 6.62 -16.35
CA SER A 181 0.73 7.87 -15.76
C SER A 181 2.15 8.19 -16.19
N ASP A 182 3.03 7.18 -16.23
CA ASP A 182 4.41 7.36 -16.68
C ASP A 182 4.50 7.65 -18.19
N ARG A 183 3.66 7.00 -19.00
CA ARG A 183 3.64 7.21 -20.46
C ARG A 183 3.14 8.59 -20.87
N HIS A 184 2.12 9.10 -20.18
CA HIS A 184 1.44 10.33 -20.58
C HIS A 184 1.94 11.57 -19.81
N ALA A 185 2.74 11.40 -18.75
CA ALA A 185 3.22 12.47 -17.86
C ALA A 185 2.13 13.34 -17.21
N GLU A 186 0.84 13.03 -17.42
CA GLU A 186 -0.32 13.74 -16.87
C GLU A 186 -0.78 13.14 -15.54
N ARG A 187 0.14 13.07 -14.57
CA ARG A 187 -0.05 12.35 -13.29
C ARG A 187 -1.31 12.77 -12.52
N PHE A 188 -1.68 14.05 -12.60
CA PHE A 188 -2.86 14.59 -11.91
C PHE A 188 -4.17 14.00 -12.45
N LEU A 189 -4.31 13.86 -13.76
CA LEU A 189 -5.53 13.32 -14.38
C LEU A 189 -5.71 11.84 -14.04
N TYR A 190 -4.62 11.06 -14.02
CA TYR A 190 -4.67 9.66 -13.62
C TYR A 190 -4.99 9.48 -12.13
N ALA A 191 -4.42 10.32 -11.26
CA ALA A 191 -4.77 10.31 -9.83
C ALA A 191 -6.25 10.69 -9.60
N ALA A 192 -6.73 11.76 -10.24
CA ALA A 192 -8.12 12.19 -10.14
C ALA A 192 -9.09 11.15 -10.71
N GLY A 193 -8.78 10.56 -11.86
CA GLY A 193 -9.58 9.49 -12.48
C GLY A 193 -9.67 8.24 -11.61
N ALA A 194 -8.56 7.84 -10.98
CA ALA A 194 -8.56 6.70 -10.06
C ALA A 194 -9.37 6.97 -8.78
N LEU A 195 -9.34 8.19 -8.24
CA LEU A 195 -10.19 8.57 -7.11
C LEU A 195 -11.68 8.65 -7.48
N MET A 196 -11.99 9.13 -8.68
CA MET A 196 -13.37 9.10 -9.20
C MET A 196 -13.87 7.67 -9.36
N MET A 197 -13.02 6.77 -9.87
CA MET A 197 -13.32 5.34 -9.93
C MET A 197 -13.58 4.77 -8.52
N ALA A 198 -12.78 5.17 -7.52
CA ALA A 198 -13.01 4.75 -6.14
C ALA A 198 -14.37 5.25 -5.59
N ALA A 199 -14.73 6.51 -5.86
CA ALA A 199 -16.01 7.08 -5.46
C ALA A 199 -17.20 6.37 -6.14
N ILE A 200 -17.07 6.02 -7.42
CA ILE A 200 -18.08 5.23 -8.14
C ILE A 200 -18.23 3.84 -7.51
N GLY A 201 -17.12 3.17 -7.17
CA GLY A 201 -17.16 1.85 -6.52
C GLY A 201 -17.89 1.88 -5.17
N TRP A 202 -17.66 2.91 -4.36
CA TRP A 202 -18.41 3.13 -3.11
C TRP A 202 -19.89 3.46 -3.37
N GLY A 203 -20.19 4.27 -4.38
CA GLY A 203 -21.57 4.54 -4.80
C GLY A 203 -22.31 3.27 -5.21
N VAL A 204 -21.65 2.38 -5.95
CA VAL A 204 -22.19 1.05 -6.29
C VAL A 204 -22.42 0.22 -5.03
N CYS A 205 -21.47 0.18 -4.09
CA CYS A 205 -21.66 -0.55 -2.83
C CYS A 205 -22.88 -0.05 -2.02
N LEU A 206 -23.09 1.27 -2.01
CA LEU A 206 -24.18 1.90 -1.25
C LEU A 206 -25.56 1.64 -1.88
N LEU A 207 -25.63 1.65 -3.21
CA LEU A 207 -26.90 1.50 -3.95
C LEU A 207 -27.20 0.05 -4.33
N ALA A 208 -26.25 -0.87 -4.18
CA ALA A 208 -26.37 -2.26 -4.58
C ALA A 208 -27.40 -3.02 -3.73
N PRO A 209 -28.46 -3.58 -4.37
CA PRO A 209 -29.47 -4.37 -3.66
C PRO A 209 -28.99 -5.81 -3.37
N THR A 210 -28.03 -6.31 -4.14
CA THR A 210 -27.52 -7.69 -4.01
C THR A 210 -26.07 -7.71 -3.51
N PRO A 211 -25.68 -8.71 -2.69
CA PRO A 211 -24.30 -8.82 -2.22
C PRO A 211 -23.26 -8.99 -3.33
N SER A 212 -23.63 -9.64 -4.44
CA SER A 212 -22.76 -9.78 -5.61
C SER A 212 -22.42 -8.43 -6.25
N LEU A 213 -23.39 -7.52 -6.35
CA LEU A 213 -23.12 -6.15 -6.82
C LEU A 213 -22.25 -5.37 -5.83
N LYS A 214 -22.40 -5.59 -4.52
CA LYS A 214 -21.51 -4.98 -3.52
C LYS A 214 -20.07 -5.42 -3.71
N ILE A 215 -19.82 -6.69 -4.04
CA ILE A 215 -18.46 -7.20 -4.36
C ILE A 215 -17.91 -6.51 -5.62
N VAL A 216 -18.71 -6.33 -6.66
CA VAL A 216 -18.30 -5.57 -7.85
C VAL A 216 -17.92 -4.13 -7.47
N GLY A 217 -18.74 -3.49 -6.63
CA GLY A 217 -18.44 -2.16 -6.09
C GLY A 217 -17.11 -2.12 -5.31
N LEU A 218 -16.85 -3.12 -4.46
CA LEU A 218 -15.58 -3.27 -3.73
C LEU A 218 -14.40 -3.43 -4.68
N CYS A 219 -14.52 -4.21 -5.74
CA CYS A 219 -13.48 -4.38 -6.75
C CYS A 219 -13.14 -3.07 -7.46
N ILE A 220 -14.14 -2.27 -7.81
CA ILE A 220 -13.96 -0.95 -8.44
C ILE A 220 -13.34 0.02 -7.43
N ALA A 221 -13.84 0.02 -6.19
CA ALA A 221 -13.33 0.87 -5.12
C ALA A 221 -11.86 0.57 -4.79
N ALA A 222 -11.50 -0.71 -4.67
CA ALA A 222 -10.13 -1.18 -4.45
C ALA A 222 -9.21 -0.84 -5.62
N GLY A 223 -9.67 -1.07 -6.86
CA GLY A 223 -8.95 -0.65 -8.06
C GLY A 223 -8.63 0.84 -8.03
N GLY A 224 -9.63 1.69 -7.78
CA GLY A 224 -9.46 3.14 -7.75
C GLY A 224 -8.55 3.61 -6.61
N ALA A 225 -8.74 3.06 -5.41
CA ALA A 225 -7.99 3.47 -4.23
C ALA A 225 -6.49 3.16 -4.35
N PHE A 226 -6.15 1.93 -4.74
CA PHE A 226 -4.75 1.51 -4.93
C PHE A 226 -4.15 2.02 -6.24
N GLY A 227 -4.96 2.16 -7.29
CA GLY A 227 -4.55 2.76 -8.57
C GLY A 227 -4.13 4.22 -8.44
N ALA A 228 -4.77 4.98 -7.54
CA ALA A 228 -4.41 6.38 -7.28
C ALA A 228 -3.07 6.55 -6.54
N LEU A 229 -2.58 5.52 -5.85
CA LEU A 229 -1.44 5.61 -4.94
C LEU A 229 -0.12 5.93 -5.69
N VAL A 230 0.09 5.29 -6.83
CA VAL A 230 1.29 5.47 -7.67
C VAL A 230 1.39 6.89 -8.24
N PRO A 231 0.40 7.38 -9.02
CA PRO A 231 0.44 8.74 -9.57
C PRO A 231 0.42 9.80 -8.46
N PHE A 232 -0.27 9.55 -7.33
CA PHE A 232 -0.27 10.45 -6.19
C PHE A 232 1.14 10.69 -5.63
N TRP A 233 1.88 9.62 -5.32
CA TRP A 233 3.24 9.76 -4.78
C TRP A 233 4.23 10.33 -5.80
N ALA A 234 3.93 10.17 -7.10
CA ALA A 234 4.69 10.81 -8.17
C ALA A 234 4.37 12.31 -8.34
N LEU A 235 3.20 12.80 -7.90
CA LEU A 235 2.83 14.22 -7.90
C LEU A 235 3.46 15.02 -6.75
N VAL A 236 3.65 14.39 -5.58
CA VAL A 236 4.26 15.04 -4.41
C VAL A 236 5.57 15.77 -4.76
N PRO A 237 6.55 15.15 -5.43
CA PRO A 237 7.78 15.86 -5.80
C PRO A 237 7.60 16.91 -6.91
N GLU A 238 6.55 16.86 -7.72
CA GLU A 238 6.30 17.85 -8.77
C GLU A 238 5.66 19.12 -8.22
N MET A 239 4.72 18.98 -7.29
CA MET A 239 3.95 20.09 -6.74
C MET A 239 4.64 20.79 -5.56
N ILE A 240 5.64 20.15 -4.95
CA ILE A 240 6.34 20.64 -3.77
C ILE A 240 7.83 20.83 -4.10
N GLY A 241 8.27 22.09 -3.96
CA GLY A 241 9.66 22.49 -4.09
C GLY A 241 10.58 21.71 -3.15
N ARG A 242 11.84 21.59 -3.55
CA ARG A 242 12.84 20.73 -2.87
C ARG A 242 13.00 21.06 -1.38
N GLU A 243 12.84 22.32 -0.98
CA GLU A 243 13.05 22.76 0.40
C GLU A 243 11.95 22.32 1.38
N GLY A 244 10.71 22.15 0.93
CA GLY A 244 9.57 21.78 1.78
C GLY A 244 9.18 20.30 1.71
N ARG A 245 9.83 19.51 0.84
CA ARG A 245 9.35 18.16 0.49
C ARG A 245 9.37 17.18 1.66
N ALA A 246 10.42 17.20 2.48
CA ALA A 246 10.50 16.31 3.65
C ALA A 246 9.38 16.59 4.66
N VAL A 247 9.13 17.87 4.93
CA VAL A 247 8.06 18.31 5.83
C VAL A 247 6.69 17.97 5.24
N ALA A 248 6.47 18.23 3.95
CA ALA A 248 5.21 17.91 3.29
C ALA A 248 4.93 16.40 3.27
N VAL A 249 5.92 15.56 2.96
CA VAL A 249 5.78 14.09 3.04
C VAL A 249 5.41 13.67 4.45
N ALA A 250 6.08 14.21 5.48
CA ALA A 250 5.76 13.91 6.88
C ALA A 250 4.30 14.28 7.20
N THR A 251 3.86 15.50 6.87
CA THR A 251 2.47 15.95 7.09
C THR A 251 1.45 15.06 6.37
N ILE A 252 1.69 14.74 5.10
CA ILE A 252 0.85 13.86 4.27
C ILE A 252 0.74 12.48 4.92
N THR A 253 1.86 11.88 5.34
CA THR A 253 1.85 10.56 5.99
C THR A 253 1.19 10.56 7.37
N SER A 254 1.33 11.65 8.14
CA SER A 254 0.64 11.79 9.42
C SER A 254 -0.87 11.89 9.23
N LEU A 255 -1.34 12.68 8.27
CA LEU A 255 -2.78 12.77 7.95
C LEU A 255 -3.34 11.45 7.42
N ALA A 256 -2.59 10.75 6.58
CA ALA A 256 -2.92 9.39 6.12
C ALA A 256 -3.13 8.41 7.29
N THR A 257 -2.29 8.54 8.33
CA THR A 257 -2.40 7.71 9.54
C THR A 257 -3.62 8.11 10.38
N ILE A 258 -3.86 9.42 10.54
CA ILE A 258 -5.05 9.94 11.24
C ILE A 258 -6.33 9.46 10.55
N ALA A 259 -6.40 9.51 9.21
CA ALA A 259 -7.54 9.00 8.45
C ALA A 259 -7.82 7.53 8.77
N SER A 260 -6.78 6.71 8.77
CA SER A 260 -6.90 5.27 9.02
C SER A 260 -7.38 4.96 10.45
N VAL A 261 -6.91 5.72 11.45
CA VAL A 261 -7.35 5.57 12.85
C VAL A 261 -8.75 6.13 13.08
N ALA A 262 -9.12 7.23 12.41
CA ALA A 262 -10.41 7.88 12.58
C ALA A 262 -11.56 7.09 11.91
N THR A 263 -11.26 6.37 10.84
CA THR A 263 -12.25 5.65 10.02
C THR A 263 -13.08 4.64 10.84
N PRO A 264 -12.48 3.71 11.62
CA PRO A 264 -13.22 2.79 12.47
C PRO A 264 -14.16 3.50 13.46
N CYS A 265 -13.70 4.60 14.06
CA CYS A 265 -14.49 5.39 15.03
C CYS A 265 -15.72 6.05 14.40
N GLN A 266 -15.65 6.42 13.12
CA GLN A 266 -16.78 7.01 12.39
C GLN A 266 -17.77 5.96 11.88
N SER A 267 -17.31 4.73 11.65
CA SER A 267 -18.13 3.59 11.23
C SER A 267 -18.71 2.78 12.38
N ALA A 268 -18.33 3.09 13.63
CA ALA A 268 -18.90 2.44 14.80
C ALA A 268 -20.40 2.80 14.85
N PRO A 269 -21.31 1.81 14.78
CA PRO A 269 -22.72 2.10 14.99
C PRO A 269 -22.88 2.66 16.40
N ASP A 270 -23.67 3.72 16.55
CA ASP A 270 -24.08 4.22 17.86
C ASP A 270 -24.64 3.04 18.66
N ILE A 271 -23.84 2.56 19.62
CA ILE A 271 -24.31 1.64 20.64
C ILE A 271 -25.23 2.49 21.50
N HIS A 272 -26.51 2.56 21.14
CA HIS A 272 -27.55 3.02 22.05
C HIS A 272 -27.52 2.11 23.27
N PRO A 273 -27.14 2.60 24.45
CA PRO A 273 -27.28 1.83 25.67
C PRO A 273 -28.72 2.02 26.16
N GLY A 274 -29.53 0.96 26.06
CA GLY A 274 -30.81 0.83 26.78
C GLY A 274 -32.01 1.49 26.14
#